data_AF-A0A845LE47-F1
#
_entry.id   AF-A0A845LE47-F1
#
_cell.length_a   1.000
_cell.length_b   1.000
_cell.length_c   1.000
_cell.angle_alpha   90.00
_cell.angle_beta   90.00
_cell.angle_gamma   90.00
#
_symmetry.space_group_name_H-M   'P 1'
#
loop_
_entity.id
_entity.type
_entity.pdbx_description
1 polymer ?
#
loop_
_entity_poly.entity_id
_entity_poly.type
_entity_poly.pdbx_seq_one_letter_code
_entity_poly.pdbx_strand_id
1 'polypeptide(L)'
;MNKRLAALFITIFFLFSALASCYAAESWETWSTKTTDNPYKDWTVEFSKYVSSDTVNSSKIFITDSTGNNIPAEISISENKINIKPEHAYVAGESYYLYISKDIQSGDGESLQSGIRMPFVYEEEYDEVIHFADPNLEAVVRGTIGKPTGEIYRSDVQNITELYADLSDIKNIEGVQYLSNLEHLGLFYNDNISDISALSNLSNLKSLQLGNNNIEDLSPLANLTNLERLYLGNNNISDISCLSNLKNLKYLDLHNGKATSYNHNDISDISPLSNLTKLEMLHLFNNGISDISALSSLTNLKYLWLGYNNISDYSPIDGYRENLKNNIFEDAF
;
A
#
# COMPACT_ATOMS: atom_id res chain seq x y z
N MET A 1 37.29 41.89 11.52
CA MET A 1 36.70 40.84 10.67
C MET A 1 35.21 40.83 10.94
N ASN A 2 34.43 41.22 9.93
CA ASN A 2 33.06 41.70 10.01
C ASN A 2 32.02 40.60 10.28
N LYS A 3 31.00 40.99 11.07
CA LYS A 3 29.57 40.66 10.96
C LYS A 3 29.17 39.16 11.03
N ARG A 4 28.95 38.67 12.25
CA ARG A 4 27.96 37.61 12.56
C ARG A 4 27.01 38.09 13.66
N LEU A 5 26.29 39.17 13.38
CA LEU A 5 25.12 39.62 14.13
C LEU A 5 24.29 40.47 13.17
N ALA A 6 23.28 39.85 12.56
CA ALA A 6 22.13 40.52 11.96
C ALA A 6 21.02 39.47 11.93
N ALA A 7 20.01 39.71 12.75
CA ALA A 7 18.96 38.80 13.11
C ALA A 7 18.13 38.39 11.86
N LEU A 8 17.79 37.12 11.77
CA LEU A 8 17.23 36.52 10.55
C LEU A 8 15.70 36.48 10.63
N PHE A 9 15.01 37.45 10.02
CA PHE A 9 13.59 37.36 9.67
C PHE A 9 13.42 36.57 8.35
N ILE A 10 14.10 35.44 8.20
CA ILE A 10 14.27 34.71 6.92
C ILE A 10 13.55 33.35 6.90
N THR A 11 13.19 32.79 8.05
CA THR A 11 12.60 31.46 8.11
C THR A 11 11.08 31.59 8.23
N ILE A 12 10.37 31.16 7.19
CA ILE A 12 8.92 31.04 7.15
C ILE A 12 8.56 29.58 7.01
N PHE A 13 7.58 29.15 7.80
CA PHE A 13 7.12 27.77 7.85
C PHE A 13 5.59 27.71 7.79
N PHE A 14 5.03 26.69 7.14
CA PHE A 14 3.60 26.38 7.28
C PHE A 14 3.38 25.28 8.31
N LEU A 15 2.36 25.45 9.15
CA LEU A 15 1.85 24.39 10.03
C LEU A 15 0.69 23.67 9.34
N PHE A 16 0.78 22.36 9.24
CA PHE A 16 -0.22 21.53 8.59
C PHE A 16 -1.12 20.83 9.62
N SER A 17 -2.42 20.81 9.36
CA SER A 17 -3.37 19.90 10.01
C SER A 17 -4.14 19.10 8.96
N ALA A 18 -3.85 17.80 8.88
CA ALA A 18 -4.79 16.68 9.02
C ALA A 18 -4.05 15.37 8.64
N LEU A 19 -4.05 14.43 9.58
CA LEU A 19 -3.73 12.99 9.47
C LEU A 19 -2.33 12.57 8.96
N ALA A 20 -1.65 11.78 9.80
CA ALA A 20 -0.34 11.13 9.66
C ALA A 20 0.93 11.98 9.97
N SER A 21 1.56 11.61 11.09
CA SER A 21 2.99 11.79 11.46
C SER A 21 3.56 13.21 11.60
N CYS A 22 3.83 13.58 12.87
CA CYS A 22 4.85 14.52 13.37
C CYS A 22 5.28 15.73 12.49
N TYR A 23 4.81 16.90 12.94
CA TYR A 23 5.29 18.26 12.69
C TYR A 23 6.72 18.38 12.15
N ALA A 24 6.84 18.89 10.92
CA ALA A 24 8.00 19.66 10.50
C ALA A 24 7.52 20.88 9.70
N ALA A 25 8.00 22.03 10.15
CA ALA A 25 7.80 23.32 9.52
C ALA A 25 8.73 23.35 8.28
N GLU A 26 8.22 23.52 7.04
CA GLU A 26 9.03 23.52 5.80
C GLU A 26 9.49 24.92 5.36
N SER A 27 10.75 25.07 4.96
CA SER A 27 11.29 26.33 4.42
C SER A 27 10.68 26.69 3.07
N TRP A 28 10.29 27.96 2.90
CA TRP A 28 9.66 28.49 1.68
C TRP A 28 10.48 28.31 0.40
N GLU A 29 11.80 28.18 0.49
CA GLU A 29 12.71 27.98 -0.65
C GLU A 29 12.55 26.61 -1.33
N THR A 30 11.80 25.68 -0.73
CA THR A 30 11.62 24.30 -1.20
C THR A 30 10.20 23.98 -1.66
N TRP A 31 9.30 24.96 -1.69
CA TRP A 31 7.88 24.70 -1.97
C TRP A 31 7.61 24.39 -3.45
N SER A 32 7.27 23.12 -3.72
CA SER A 32 6.50 22.69 -4.89
C SER A 32 5.00 22.94 -4.69
N THR A 33 4.20 22.76 -5.75
CA THR A 33 2.74 22.79 -5.65
C THR A 33 2.24 21.88 -4.54
N LYS A 34 1.38 22.42 -3.67
CA LYS A 34 0.75 21.69 -2.57
C LYS A 34 -0.67 21.25 -2.96
N THR A 35 -1.15 20.13 -2.46
CA THR A 35 -2.54 19.68 -2.61
C THR A 35 -3.25 19.74 -1.27
N THR A 36 -4.54 20.04 -1.28
CA THR A 36 -5.42 19.94 -0.11
C THR A 36 -6.74 19.29 -0.50
N ASP A 37 -7.31 18.52 0.41
CA ASP A 37 -8.61 17.86 0.38
C ASP A 37 -9.71 18.67 1.11
N ASN A 38 -9.34 19.78 1.76
CA ASN A 38 -10.25 20.64 2.49
C ASN A 38 -10.65 21.86 1.63
N PRO A 39 -11.93 22.01 1.25
CA PRO A 39 -12.40 23.15 0.47
C PRO A 39 -12.21 24.49 1.21
N TYR A 40 -12.10 24.48 2.53
CA TYR A 40 -11.87 25.66 3.37
C TYR A 40 -10.49 25.59 4.04
N LYS A 41 -9.46 25.16 3.32
CA LYS A 41 -8.12 25.03 3.88
C LYS A 41 -7.62 26.35 4.48
N ASP A 42 -7.55 26.39 5.81
CA ASP A 42 -6.86 27.44 6.56
C ASP A 42 -5.34 27.31 6.36
N TRP A 43 -4.69 28.47 6.23
CA TRP A 43 -3.25 28.58 6.06
C TRP A 43 -2.63 29.28 7.28
N THR A 44 -1.76 28.59 8.01
CA THR A 44 -0.98 29.18 9.11
C THR A 44 0.46 29.36 8.69
N VAL A 45 0.87 30.61 8.47
CA VAL A 45 2.25 31.01 8.21
C VAL A 45 2.93 31.33 9.54
N GLU A 46 3.99 30.62 9.88
CA GLU A 46 4.85 30.89 11.01
C GLU A 46 6.15 31.56 10.56
N PHE A 47 6.54 32.64 11.22
CA PHE A 47 7.74 33.43 10.96
C PHE A 47 8.79 33.18 12.04
N SER A 48 10.06 33.37 11.70
CA SER A 48 11.18 33.21 12.64
C SER A 48 11.23 34.27 13.75
N LYS A 49 10.43 35.34 13.64
CA LYS A 49 10.25 36.36 14.68
C LYS A 49 8.81 36.84 14.74
N TYR A 50 8.51 37.60 15.79
CA TYR A 50 7.27 38.36 15.93
C TYR A 50 6.96 39.21 14.69
N VAL A 51 5.72 39.18 14.22
CA VAL A 51 5.24 39.94 13.06
C VAL A 51 4.58 41.24 13.52
N SER A 52 4.98 42.37 12.93
CA SER A 52 4.34 43.66 13.16
C SER A 52 2.95 43.72 12.52
N SER A 53 1.92 43.88 13.35
CA SER A 53 0.52 43.97 12.91
C SER A 53 0.26 45.10 11.92
N ASP A 54 0.99 46.21 12.04
CA ASP A 54 0.83 47.39 11.18
C ASP A 54 1.18 47.10 9.71
N THR A 55 1.92 46.02 9.48
CA THR A 55 2.34 45.62 8.14
C THR A 55 1.46 44.57 7.50
N VAL A 56 0.54 43.95 8.24
CA VAL A 56 -0.30 42.86 7.74
C VAL A 56 -1.66 43.39 7.29
N ASN A 57 -1.99 43.19 6.03
CA ASN A 57 -3.28 43.51 5.45
C ASN A 57 -3.50 42.74 4.14
N SER A 58 -4.72 42.81 3.59
CA SER A 58 -5.14 42.10 2.38
C SER A 58 -4.44 42.51 1.08
N SER A 59 -3.68 43.62 1.07
CA SER A 59 -2.83 43.96 -0.09
C SER A 59 -1.46 43.29 -0.04
N LYS A 60 -1.06 42.80 1.14
CA LYS A 60 0.25 42.18 1.37
C LYS A 60 0.18 40.68 1.59
N ILE A 61 -0.95 40.16 2.04
CA ILE A 61 -1.18 38.73 2.21
C ILE A 61 -2.54 38.43 1.62
N PHE A 62 -2.58 37.59 0.60
CA PHE A 62 -3.80 37.30 -0.13
C PHE A 62 -3.66 36.00 -0.92
N ILE A 63 -4.80 35.45 -1.33
CA ILE A 63 -4.89 34.24 -2.15
C ILE A 63 -5.46 34.63 -3.50
N THR A 64 -4.95 34.07 -4.59
CA THR A 64 -5.59 34.20 -5.91
C THR A 64 -5.90 32.85 -6.51
N ASP A 65 -6.87 32.81 -7.42
CA ASP A 65 -7.03 31.69 -8.36
C ASP A 65 -5.95 31.72 -9.47
N SER A 66 -6.05 30.74 -10.38
CA SER A 66 -5.15 30.55 -11.52
C SER A 66 -5.17 31.72 -12.52
N THR A 67 -6.26 32.49 -12.54
CA THR A 67 -6.48 33.64 -13.42
C THR A 67 -6.07 34.97 -12.78
N GLY A 68 -5.72 34.95 -11.49
CA GLY A 68 -5.29 36.11 -10.71
C GLY A 68 -6.41 36.84 -9.97
N ASN A 69 -7.62 36.29 -9.91
CA ASN A 69 -8.69 36.89 -9.09
C ASN A 69 -8.42 36.65 -7.61
N ASN A 70 -8.62 37.67 -6.79
CA ASN A 70 -8.45 37.58 -5.35
C ASN A 70 -9.54 36.72 -4.70
N ILE A 71 -9.15 35.79 -3.85
CA ILE A 71 -10.03 35.00 -2.99
C ILE A 71 -10.09 35.70 -1.63
N PRO A 72 -11.25 36.26 -1.24
CA PRO A 72 -11.42 36.91 0.06
C PRO A 72 -11.05 35.97 1.20
N ALA A 73 -10.30 36.48 2.18
CA ALA A 73 -9.85 35.71 3.32
C ALA A 73 -9.75 36.60 4.57
N GLU A 74 -10.16 36.04 5.70
CA GLU A 74 -9.92 36.63 7.01
C GLU A 74 -8.45 36.41 7.41
N ILE A 75 -7.78 37.48 7.79
CA ILE A 75 -6.37 37.45 8.20
C ILE A 75 -6.28 37.81 9.67
N SER A 76 -5.72 36.90 10.47
CA SER A 76 -5.46 37.12 11.89
C SER A 76 -3.99 36.86 12.22
N ILE A 77 -3.49 37.51 13.27
CA ILE A 77 -2.08 37.46 13.65
C ILE A 77 -2.00 37.07 15.12
N SER A 78 -1.08 36.18 15.44
CA SER A 78 -0.75 35.78 16.81
C SER A 78 0.76 35.61 16.93
N GLU A 79 1.42 36.57 17.57
CA GLU A 79 2.87 36.59 17.77
C GLU A 79 3.67 36.51 16.46
N ASN A 80 4.27 35.35 16.17
CA ASN A 80 5.03 35.07 14.97
C ASN A 80 4.19 34.33 13.91
N LYS A 81 2.87 34.21 14.09
CA LYS A 81 1.99 33.48 13.18
C LYS A 81 0.95 34.37 12.53
N ILE A 82 0.67 34.12 11.26
CA ILE A 82 -0.44 34.70 10.52
C ILE A 82 -1.33 33.54 10.07
N ASN A 83 -2.61 33.60 10.43
CA ASN A 83 -3.62 32.67 9.95
C ASN A 83 -4.46 33.35 8.88
N ILE A 84 -4.65 32.66 7.77
CA ILE A 84 -5.42 33.11 6.61
C ILE A 84 -6.54 32.10 6.40
N LYS A 85 -7.78 32.56 6.53
CA LYS A 85 -8.98 31.73 6.41
C LYS A 85 -9.81 32.17 5.21
N PRO A 86 -9.95 31.37 4.16
CA PRO A 86 -10.73 31.77 3.00
C PRO A 86 -12.21 31.93 3.39
N GLU A 87 -12.87 32.97 2.90
CA GLU A 87 -14.31 33.21 3.15
C GLU A 87 -15.20 32.25 2.35
N HIS A 88 -14.67 31.70 1.25
CA HIS A 88 -15.37 30.80 0.34
C HIS A 88 -14.55 29.55 0.09
N ALA A 89 -15.25 28.47 -0.29
CA ALA A 89 -14.60 27.22 -0.67
C ALA A 89 -13.72 27.41 -1.92
N TYR A 90 -12.58 26.73 -1.94
CA TYR A 90 -11.83 26.47 -3.17
C TYR A 90 -12.64 25.55 -4.10
N VAL A 91 -12.37 25.63 -5.39
CA VAL A 91 -13.01 24.82 -6.44
C VAL A 91 -12.09 23.65 -6.79
N ALA A 92 -12.65 22.44 -6.80
CA ALA A 92 -11.88 21.23 -7.03
C ALA A 92 -11.21 21.24 -8.41
N GLY A 93 -9.95 20.81 -8.47
CA GLY A 93 -9.13 20.79 -9.68
C GLY A 93 -8.54 22.15 -10.08
N GLU A 94 -8.90 23.24 -9.40
CA GLU A 94 -8.35 24.57 -9.68
C GLU A 94 -7.04 24.83 -8.93
N SER A 95 -6.15 25.56 -9.60
CA SER A 95 -4.89 26.02 -9.01
C SER A 95 -5.07 27.38 -8.35
N TYR A 96 -4.44 27.54 -7.19
CA TYR A 96 -4.45 28.75 -6.38
C TYR A 96 -3.02 29.15 -5.99
N TYR A 97 -2.87 30.40 -5.57
CA TYR A 97 -1.59 30.94 -5.15
C TYR A 97 -1.77 31.76 -3.88
N LEU A 98 -1.03 31.40 -2.82
CA LEU A 98 -0.92 32.21 -1.62
C LEU A 98 0.28 33.15 -1.73
N TYR A 99 0.03 34.44 -1.60
CA TYR A 99 1.03 35.50 -1.68
C TYR A 99 1.33 36.10 -0.31
N ILE A 100 2.62 36.33 -0.04
CA ILE A 100 3.11 37.09 1.11
C ILE A 100 4.11 38.10 0.60
N SER A 101 3.81 39.39 0.76
CA SER A 101 4.69 40.48 0.32
C SER A 101 5.97 40.49 1.14
N LYS A 102 7.08 40.86 0.50
CA LYS A 102 8.36 41.09 1.18
C LYS A 102 8.27 42.19 2.25
N ASP A 103 7.28 43.09 2.13
CA ASP A 103 7.11 44.27 2.99
C ASP A 103 6.35 43.95 4.30
N ILE A 104 6.17 42.67 4.63
CA ILE A 104 5.82 42.22 5.98
C ILE A 104 7.04 42.40 6.87
N GLN A 105 6.84 43.00 8.04
CA GLN A 105 7.92 43.33 8.96
C GLN A 105 7.83 42.61 10.29
N SER A 106 8.98 42.44 10.92
CA SER A 106 9.08 42.05 12.32
C SER A 106 8.71 43.20 13.26
N GLY A 107 8.54 42.90 14.55
CA GLY A 107 8.36 43.93 15.59
C GLY A 107 9.49 44.96 15.67
N ASP A 108 10.69 44.59 15.21
CA ASP A 108 11.88 45.47 15.18
C ASP A 108 12.04 46.18 13.82
N GLY A 109 11.06 46.06 12.90
CA GLY A 109 11.04 46.75 11.61
C GLY A 109 11.84 46.08 10.48
N GLU A 110 12.33 44.86 10.68
CA GLU A 110 13.02 44.11 9.62
C GLU A 110 12.01 43.51 8.63
N SER A 111 12.25 43.64 7.33
CA SER A 111 11.40 43.07 6.27
C SER A 111 11.89 41.71 5.80
N LEU A 112 11.04 40.95 5.11
CA LEU A 112 11.45 39.71 4.44
C LEU A 112 12.43 40.03 3.29
N GLN A 113 13.32 39.09 2.99
CA GLN A 113 14.26 39.25 1.87
C GLN A 113 13.59 39.19 0.50
N SER A 114 12.50 38.44 0.38
CA SER A 114 11.73 38.30 -0.84
C SER A 114 10.26 38.05 -0.53
N GLY A 115 9.41 38.29 -1.54
CA GLY A 115 8.00 37.96 -1.45
C GLY A 115 7.81 36.49 -1.80
N ILE A 116 6.80 35.87 -1.20
CA ILE A 116 6.52 34.46 -1.36
C ILE A 116 5.28 34.30 -2.23
N ARG A 117 5.33 33.30 -3.10
CA ARG A 117 4.20 32.81 -3.88
C ARG A 117 4.17 31.30 -3.79
N MET A 118 3.20 30.75 -3.08
CA MET A 118 3.03 29.32 -2.90
C MET A 118 1.90 28.79 -3.78
N PRO A 119 2.19 27.96 -4.80
CA PRO A 119 1.16 27.27 -5.55
C PRO A 119 0.49 26.18 -4.70
N PHE A 120 -0.84 26.10 -4.78
CA PHE A 120 -1.59 24.95 -4.26
C PHE A 120 -2.79 24.60 -5.14
N VAL A 121 -3.30 23.39 -5.02
CA VAL A 121 -4.50 22.89 -5.72
C VAL A 121 -5.44 22.32 -4.66
N TYR A 122 -6.73 22.64 -4.76
CA TYR A 122 -7.75 21.91 -4.03
C TYR A 122 -8.20 20.75 -4.91
N GLU A 123 -8.03 19.52 -4.45
CA GLU A 123 -8.56 18.33 -5.10
C GLU A 123 -9.65 17.77 -4.20
N GLU A 124 -10.89 17.66 -4.71
CA GLU A 124 -11.89 16.81 -4.04
C GLU A 124 -11.39 15.38 -4.15
N GLU A 125 -10.99 14.80 -3.02
CA GLU A 125 -10.89 13.36 -2.93
C GLU A 125 -12.33 12.82 -2.97
N TYR A 126 -12.84 12.59 -4.18
CA TYR A 126 -14.11 11.91 -4.34
C TYR A 126 -13.96 10.53 -3.73
N ASP A 127 -14.69 10.30 -2.66
CA ASP A 127 -14.83 8.96 -2.11
C ASP A 127 -15.59 8.12 -3.14
N GLU A 128 -14.82 7.40 -3.95
CA GLU A 128 -15.30 6.64 -5.10
C GLU A 128 -16.24 5.52 -4.63
N VAL A 129 -17.44 5.43 -5.21
CA VAL A 129 -18.30 4.25 -5.03
C VAL A 129 -17.63 3.07 -5.71
N ILE A 130 -17.33 2.04 -4.94
CA ILE A 130 -16.72 0.81 -5.42
C ILE A 130 -17.76 -0.31 -5.48
N HIS A 131 -17.48 -1.28 -6.35
CA HIS A 131 -18.35 -2.41 -6.59
C HIS A 131 -17.55 -3.71 -6.48
N PHE A 132 -18.18 -4.74 -5.92
CA PHE A 132 -17.67 -6.10 -5.90
C PHE A 132 -18.47 -6.92 -6.89
N ALA A 133 -17.80 -7.60 -7.82
CA ALA A 133 -18.50 -8.32 -8.89
C ALA A 133 -19.28 -9.52 -8.34
N ASP A 134 -18.79 -10.13 -7.26
CA ASP A 134 -19.40 -11.26 -6.59
C ASP A 134 -20.19 -10.81 -5.35
N PRO A 135 -21.49 -11.12 -5.25
CA PRO A 135 -22.33 -10.70 -4.13
C PRO A 135 -21.94 -11.38 -2.80
N ASN A 136 -21.34 -12.57 -2.83
CA ASN A 136 -20.86 -13.24 -1.63
C ASN A 136 -19.60 -12.52 -1.11
N LEU A 137 -18.71 -12.11 -2.01
CA LEU A 137 -17.57 -11.27 -1.65
C LEU A 137 -18.04 -9.93 -1.07
N GLU A 138 -19.00 -9.26 -1.72
CA GLU A 138 -19.60 -8.02 -1.20
C GLU A 138 -20.17 -8.24 0.21
N ALA A 139 -20.90 -9.34 0.42
CA ALA A 139 -21.49 -9.66 1.72
C ALA A 139 -20.43 -9.83 2.82
N VAL A 140 -19.31 -10.51 2.53
CA VAL A 140 -18.20 -10.63 3.47
C VAL A 140 -17.60 -9.26 3.78
N VAL A 141 -17.33 -8.44 2.75
CA VAL A 141 -16.79 -7.09 2.93
C VAL A 141 -17.74 -6.23 3.77
N ARG A 142 -19.04 -6.24 3.49
CA ARG A 142 -20.08 -5.53 4.26
C ARG A 142 -20.09 -5.95 5.72
N GLY A 143 -19.92 -7.25 5.98
CA GLY A 143 -19.76 -7.79 7.34
C GLY A 143 -18.55 -7.20 8.05
N THR A 144 -17.40 -7.16 7.36
CA THR A 144 -16.13 -6.60 7.88
C THR A 144 -16.23 -5.11 8.21
N ILE A 145 -16.88 -4.30 7.36
CA ILE A 145 -17.02 -2.85 7.57
C ILE A 145 -18.25 -2.47 8.41
N GLY A 146 -19.10 -3.44 8.79
CA GLY A 146 -20.34 -3.18 9.54
C GLY A 146 -21.39 -2.36 8.77
N LYS A 147 -21.41 -2.46 7.43
CA LYS A 147 -22.26 -1.66 6.53
C LYS A 147 -23.18 -2.55 5.67
N PRO A 148 -24.32 -3.00 6.22
CA PRO A 148 -25.15 -4.01 5.57
C PRO A 148 -25.89 -3.52 4.31
N THR A 149 -26.07 -2.21 4.14
CA THR A 149 -26.84 -1.61 3.05
C THR A 149 -26.20 -0.30 2.57
N GLY A 150 -26.60 0.15 1.37
CA GLY A 150 -26.12 1.40 0.78
C GLY A 150 -24.84 1.22 -0.03
N GLU A 151 -24.40 2.31 -0.67
CA GLU A 151 -23.17 2.35 -1.45
C GLU A 151 -21.96 2.04 -0.56
N ILE A 152 -21.00 1.29 -1.10
CA ILE A 152 -19.69 1.10 -0.48
C ILE A 152 -18.74 2.07 -1.18
N TYR A 153 -18.05 2.88 -0.41
CA TYR A 153 -17.06 3.80 -0.90
C TYR A 153 -15.65 3.29 -0.63
N ARG A 154 -14.67 3.78 -1.39
CA ARG A 154 -13.25 3.44 -1.22
C ARG A 154 -12.77 3.68 0.21
N SER A 155 -13.21 4.75 0.86
CA SER A 155 -12.85 5.07 2.24
C SER A 155 -13.43 4.08 3.26
N ASP A 156 -14.55 3.41 2.95
CA ASP A 156 -15.15 2.40 3.84
C ASP A 156 -14.23 1.20 4.00
N VAL A 157 -13.48 0.84 2.95
CA VAL A 157 -12.67 -0.38 2.88
C VAL A 157 -11.18 -0.16 3.13
N GLN A 158 -10.74 1.09 3.21
CA GLN A 158 -9.32 1.44 3.36
C GLN A 158 -8.68 0.88 4.63
N ASN A 159 -9.46 0.62 5.68
CA ASN A 159 -8.96 0.10 6.96
C ASN A 159 -8.94 -1.43 7.03
N ILE A 160 -9.37 -2.13 5.97
CA ILE A 160 -9.35 -3.59 5.94
C ILE A 160 -7.91 -4.06 5.73
N THR A 161 -7.34 -4.66 6.77
CA THR A 161 -6.02 -5.32 6.72
C THR A 161 -6.13 -6.83 6.61
N GLU A 162 -7.28 -7.40 6.95
CA GLU A 162 -7.52 -8.84 6.94
C GLU A 162 -8.92 -9.14 6.39
N LEU A 163 -9.02 -10.10 5.48
CA LEU A 163 -10.30 -10.58 4.94
C LEU A 163 -10.25 -12.10 4.81
N TYR A 164 -11.14 -12.79 5.52
CA TYR A 164 -11.29 -14.25 5.46
C TYR A 164 -12.68 -14.59 4.92
N ALA A 165 -12.70 -15.21 3.75
CA ALA A 165 -13.88 -15.55 2.98
C ALA A 165 -13.79 -16.99 2.45
N ASP A 166 -13.27 -17.89 3.28
CA ASP A 166 -13.22 -19.32 2.98
C ASP A 166 -14.65 -19.89 2.89
N LEU A 167 -14.87 -20.90 2.04
CA LEU A 167 -16.16 -21.61 1.93
C LEU A 167 -17.37 -20.68 1.68
N SER A 168 -17.16 -19.60 0.92
CA SER A 168 -18.14 -18.53 0.74
C SER A 168 -18.82 -18.53 -0.65
N ASP A 169 -18.58 -19.57 -1.47
CA ASP A 169 -19.07 -19.67 -2.87
C ASP A 169 -18.73 -18.43 -3.72
N ILE A 170 -17.53 -17.87 -3.50
CA ILE A 170 -17.01 -16.73 -4.26
C ILE A 170 -16.38 -17.24 -5.57
N LYS A 171 -16.75 -16.64 -6.70
CA LYS A 171 -16.27 -17.04 -8.03
C LYS A 171 -15.44 -15.96 -8.69
N ASN A 172 -15.74 -14.71 -8.37
CA ASN A 172 -15.07 -13.55 -8.93
C ASN A 172 -14.56 -12.64 -7.80
N ILE A 173 -13.25 -12.38 -7.78
CA ILE A 173 -12.65 -11.54 -6.76
C ILE A 173 -12.46 -10.08 -7.20
N GLU A 174 -13.03 -9.68 -8.34
CA GLU A 174 -13.11 -8.28 -8.75
C GLU A 174 -13.79 -7.44 -7.66
N GLY A 175 -13.10 -6.37 -7.27
CA GLY A 175 -13.37 -5.53 -6.11
C GLY A 175 -12.29 -5.65 -5.02
N VAL A 176 -11.57 -6.77 -4.94
CA VAL A 176 -10.46 -6.95 -3.97
C VAL A 176 -9.33 -5.94 -4.20
N GLN A 177 -9.12 -5.45 -5.43
CA GLN A 177 -8.12 -4.43 -5.77
C GLN A 177 -8.30 -3.11 -4.99
N TYR A 178 -9.50 -2.84 -4.47
CA TYR A 178 -9.78 -1.64 -3.67
C TYR A 178 -9.30 -1.76 -2.22
N LEU A 179 -8.96 -2.96 -1.75
CA LEU A 179 -8.48 -3.24 -0.39
C LEU A 179 -6.98 -2.94 -0.27
N SER A 180 -6.57 -1.70 -0.52
CA SER A 180 -5.15 -1.33 -0.70
C SER A 180 -4.24 -1.58 0.52
N ASN A 181 -4.81 -1.67 1.72
CA ASN A 181 -4.09 -1.95 2.96
C ASN A 181 -4.18 -3.42 3.41
N LEU A 182 -4.71 -4.31 2.56
CA LEU A 182 -4.86 -5.73 2.86
C LEU A 182 -3.50 -6.41 3.02
N GLU A 183 -3.30 -7.04 4.17
CA GLU A 183 -2.10 -7.82 4.51
C GLU A 183 -2.37 -9.32 4.51
N HIS A 184 -3.60 -9.74 4.83
CA HIS A 184 -4.01 -11.14 4.96
C HIS A 184 -5.31 -11.41 4.19
N LEU A 185 -5.28 -12.36 3.25
CA LEU A 185 -6.44 -12.77 2.45
C LEU A 185 -6.62 -14.28 2.48
N GLY A 186 -7.80 -14.73 2.91
CA GLY A 186 -8.25 -16.13 2.90
C GLY A 186 -9.45 -16.35 1.99
N LEU A 187 -9.28 -17.26 1.02
CA LEU A 187 -10.25 -17.60 -0.02
C LEU A 187 -10.24 -19.11 -0.31
N PHE A 188 -9.91 -19.95 0.68
CA PHE A 188 -9.89 -21.40 0.52
C PHE A 188 -11.28 -21.97 0.21
N TYR A 189 -11.33 -23.05 -0.58
CA TYR A 189 -12.55 -23.84 -0.83
C TYR A 189 -13.73 -23.01 -1.34
N ASN A 190 -13.46 -22.12 -2.29
CA ASN A 190 -14.52 -21.43 -3.05
C ASN A 190 -14.80 -22.13 -4.39
N ASP A 191 -14.07 -23.20 -4.70
CA ASP A 191 -14.23 -24.17 -5.80
C ASP A 191 -14.20 -23.62 -7.24
N ASN A 192 -14.24 -22.29 -7.44
CA ASN A 192 -14.40 -21.69 -8.76
C ASN A 192 -13.59 -20.40 -8.99
N ILE A 193 -12.72 -20.01 -8.07
CA ILE A 193 -11.82 -18.87 -8.31
C ILE A 193 -10.75 -19.34 -9.30
N SER A 194 -10.68 -18.71 -10.47
CA SER A 194 -9.65 -18.99 -11.48
C SER A 194 -8.86 -17.74 -11.88
N ASP A 195 -9.52 -16.58 -11.90
CA ASP A 195 -8.92 -15.29 -12.20
C ASP A 195 -8.56 -14.58 -10.90
N ILE A 196 -7.26 -14.32 -10.72
CA ILE A 196 -6.71 -13.61 -9.56
C ILE A 196 -6.06 -12.28 -9.93
N SER A 197 -6.38 -11.72 -11.10
CA SER A 197 -5.79 -10.47 -11.60
C SER A 197 -6.03 -9.27 -10.67
N ALA A 198 -7.16 -9.23 -9.96
CA ALA A 198 -7.47 -8.23 -8.94
C ALA A 198 -6.42 -8.12 -7.81
N LEU A 199 -5.55 -9.12 -7.62
CA LEU A 199 -4.51 -9.12 -6.59
C LEU A 199 -3.23 -8.37 -7.00
N SER A 200 -3.05 -8.02 -8.28
CA SER A 200 -1.74 -7.66 -8.85
C SER A 200 -1.05 -6.47 -8.20
N ASN A 201 -1.82 -5.57 -7.58
CA ASN A 201 -1.33 -4.33 -6.98
C ASN A 201 -1.41 -4.31 -5.45
N LEU A 202 -1.79 -5.41 -4.81
CA LEU A 202 -1.91 -5.51 -3.35
C LEU A 202 -0.55 -5.78 -2.70
N SER A 203 0.38 -4.85 -2.88
CA SER A 203 1.78 -4.96 -2.48
C SER A 203 1.99 -5.11 -0.96
N ASN A 204 0.98 -4.80 -0.14
CA ASN A 204 1.01 -4.98 1.31
C ASN A 204 0.72 -6.42 1.75
N LEU A 205 0.29 -7.32 0.85
CA LEU A 205 -0.01 -8.71 1.19
C LEU A 205 1.20 -9.43 1.76
N LYS A 206 1.00 -10.03 2.94
CA LYS A 206 1.97 -10.87 3.67
C LYS A 206 1.52 -12.33 3.71
N SER A 207 0.22 -12.59 3.65
CA SER A 207 -0.34 -13.94 3.67
C SER A 207 -1.49 -14.07 2.68
N LEU A 208 -1.40 -15.06 1.79
CA LEU A 208 -2.40 -15.34 0.78
C LEU A 208 -2.78 -16.83 0.79
N GLN A 209 -4.07 -17.11 0.91
CA GLN A 209 -4.65 -18.44 1.04
C GLN A 209 -5.69 -18.64 -0.06
N LEU A 210 -5.37 -19.47 -1.04
CA LEU A 210 -6.13 -19.66 -2.28
C LEU A 210 -6.26 -21.15 -2.67
N GLY A 211 -5.99 -22.08 -1.76
CA GLY A 211 -6.09 -23.51 -2.07
C GLY A 211 -7.52 -23.99 -2.30
N ASN A 212 -7.67 -25.11 -3.00
CA ASN A 212 -8.97 -25.68 -3.40
C ASN A 212 -9.79 -24.68 -4.22
N ASN A 213 -9.21 -24.24 -5.33
CA ASN A 213 -9.80 -23.37 -6.35
C ASN A 213 -9.35 -23.87 -7.74
N ASN A 214 -9.58 -23.09 -8.79
CA ASN A 214 -9.31 -23.48 -10.18
C ASN A 214 -8.23 -22.59 -10.81
N ILE A 215 -7.25 -22.13 -10.03
CA ILE A 215 -6.25 -21.16 -10.47
C ILE A 215 -5.20 -21.87 -11.33
N GLU A 216 -4.91 -21.29 -12.48
CA GLU A 216 -3.87 -21.76 -13.40
C GLU A 216 -2.76 -20.70 -13.56
N ASP A 217 -3.16 -19.44 -13.77
CA ASP A 217 -2.24 -18.33 -13.95
C ASP A 217 -1.87 -17.65 -12.62
N LEU A 218 -0.59 -17.73 -12.25
CA LEU A 218 -0.02 -17.06 -11.09
C LEU A 218 0.69 -15.74 -11.43
N SER A 219 0.69 -15.28 -12.69
CA SER A 219 1.35 -14.05 -13.11
C SER A 219 0.96 -12.81 -12.30
N PRO A 220 -0.29 -12.65 -11.79
CA PRO A 220 -0.65 -11.51 -10.93
C PRO A 220 0.14 -11.44 -9.62
N LEU A 221 0.71 -12.55 -9.15
CA LEU A 221 1.46 -12.61 -7.90
C LEU A 221 2.91 -12.12 -8.04
N ALA A 222 3.43 -11.96 -9.26
CA ALA A 222 4.86 -11.78 -9.54
C ALA A 222 5.53 -10.61 -8.79
N ASN A 223 4.76 -9.55 -8.49
CA ASN A 223 5.25 -8.33 -7.85
C ASN A 223 4.90 -8.23 -6.35
N LEU A 224 4.23 -9.23 -5.77
CA LEU A 224 3.81 -9.23 -4.36
C LEU A 224 4.95 -9.63 -3.43
N THR A 225 6.06 -8.91 -3.53
CA THR A 225 7.36 -9.26 -2.91
C THR A 225 7.35 -9.23 -1.38
N ASN A 226 6.30 -8.71 -0.74
CA ASN A 226 6.10 -8.75 0.71
C ASN A 226 5.45 -10.07 1.21
N LEU A 227 5.01 -10.95 0.31
CA LEU A 227 4.43 -12.23 0.69
C LEU A 227 5.41 -13.07 1.51
N GLU A 228 4.94 -13.51 2.69
CA GLU A 228 5.64 -14.44 3.57
C GLU A 228 5.01 -15.83 3.56
N ARG A 229 3.70 -15.92 3.27
CA ARG A 229 2.91 -17.15 3.31
C ARG A 229 2.03 -17.23 2.07
N LEU A 230 2.16 -18.31 1.31
CA LEU A 230 1.38 -18.54 0.11
C LEU A 230 0.89 -19.98 0.09
N TYR A 231 -0.43 -20.15 0.08
CA TYR A 231 -1.08 -21.47 0.07
C TYR A 231 -1.95 -21.60 -1.18
N LEU A 232 -1.55 -22.51 -2.07
CA LEU A 232 -2.09 -22.71 -3.42
C LEU A 232 -2.35 -24.20 -3.72
N GLY A 233 -2.33 -25.07 -2.70
CA GLY A 233 -2.60 -26.50 -2.89
C GLY A 233 -3.99 -26.78 -3.49
N ASN A 234 -4.13 -27.83 -4.29
CA ASN A 234 -5.35 -28.20 -5.01
C ASN A 234 -5.88 -27.07 -5.91
N ASN A 235 -5.05 -26.60 -6.84
CA ASN A 235 -5.43 -25.71 -7.94
C ASN A 235 -5.11 -26.41 -9.28
N ASN A 236 -4.96 -25.69 -10.39
CA ASN A 236 -4.59 -26.22 -11.71
C ASN A 236 -3.25 -25.63 -12.17
N ILE A 237 -2.30 -25.47 -11.25
CA ILE A 237 -1.04 -24.77 -11.49
C ILE A 237 -0.01 -25.72 -12.08
N SER A 238 0.62 -25.34 -13.19
CA SER A 238 1.80 -26.04 -13.74
C SER A 238 3.04 -25.14 -13.84
N ASP A 239 2.85 -23.82 -14.01
CA ASP A 239 3.93 -22.84 -14.11
C ASP A 239 4.01 -21.99 -12.83
N ILE A 240 5.17 -22.03 -12.17
CA ILE A 240 5.48 -21.27 -10.95
C ILE A 240 6.62 -20.25 -11.15
N SER A 241 6.96 -19.92 -12.41
CA SER A 241 8.05 -19.00 -12.76
C SER A 241 7.94 -17.63 -12.09
N CYS A 242 6.72 -17.13 -11.89
CA CYS A 242 6.43 -15.87 -11.22
C CYS A 242 6.85 -15.83 -9.74
N LEU A 243 7.00 -16.99 -9.09
CA LEU A 243 7.38 -17.07 -7.67
C LEU A 243 8.85 -16.73 -7.41
N SER A 244 9.69 -16.73 -8.47
CA SER A 244 11.15 -16.51 -8.38
C SER A 244 11.57 -15.20 -7.68
N ASN A 245 10.70 -14.19 -7.70
CA ASN A 245 10.95 -12.87 -7.09
C ASN A 245 10.42 -12.75 -5.66
N LEU A 246 9.65 -13.72 -5.15
CA LEU A 246 8.99 -13.67 -3.85
C LEU A 246 9.94 -14.09 -2.70
N LYS A 247 11.10 -13.44 -2.63
CA LYS A 247 12.24 -13.79 -1.75
C LYS A 247 11.94 -13.70 -0.25
N ASN A 248 10.80 -13.14 0.13
CA ASN A 248 10.33 -13.06 1.52
C ASN A 248 9.49 -14.27 1.94
N LEU A 249 9.15 -15.18 1.02
CA LEU A 249 8.39 -16.39 1.33
C LEU A 249 9.11 -17.25 2.38
N LYS A 250 8.36 -17.59 3.42
CA LYS A 250 8.71 -18.52 4.50
C LYS A 250 7.89 -19.80 4.42
N TYR A 251 6.67 -19.72 3.90
CA TYR A 251 5.74 -20.84 3.78
C TYR A 251 5.16 -20.88 2.37
N LEU A 252 5.38 -21.99 1.67
CA LEU A 252 4.83 -22.23 0.34
C LEU A 252 4.16 -23.60 0.30
N ASP A 253 2.88 -23.62 0.00
CA ASP A 253 2.10 -24.83 -0.19
C ASP A 253 1.54 -24.91 -1.62
N LEU A 254 1.94 -25.95 -2.36
CA LEU A 254 1.54 -26.25 -3.74
C LEU A 254 1.10 -27.72 -3.88
N HIS A 255 0.69 -28.37 -2.78
CA HIS A 255 0.37 -29.80 -2.78
C HIS A 255 -0.89 -30.14 -3.55
N ASN A 256 -1.06 -31.43 -3.86
CA ASN A 256 -2.34 -32.01 -4.18
C ASN A 256 -2.79 -33.03 -3.14
N GLY A 257 -4.03 -32.93 -2.70
CA GLY A 257 -4.72 -33.91 -1.88
C GLY A 257 -5.02 -35.18 -2.68
N LYS A 258 -5.24 -36.28 -1.97
CA LYS A 258 -5.53 -37.60 -2.56
C LYS A 258 -6.98 -37.77 -3.06
N ALA A 259 -7.88 -36.78 -2.90
CA ALA A 259 -9.33 -37.07 -2.81
C ALA A 259 -10.30 -36.28 -3.72
N THR A 260 -9.87 -35.29 -4.50
CA THR A 260 -10.83 -34.50 -5.31
C THR A 260 -10.43 -34.53 -6.79
N SER A 261 -11.25 -35.20 -7.59
CA SER A 261 -11.04 -35.49 -9.03
C SER A 261 -11.16 -34.28 -9.97
N TYR A 262 -11.16 -33.05 -9.45
CA TYR A 262 -11.55 -31.87 -10.25
C TYR A 262 -10.43 -30.84 -10.42
N ASN A 263 -9.52 -30.67 -9.45
CA ASN A 263 -8.38 -29.75 -9.56
C ASN A 263 -7.09 -30.43 -9.09
N HIS A 264 -6.01 -30.23 -9.84
CA HIS A 264 -4.69 -30.78 -9.55
C HIS A 264 -3.56 -29.90 -10.11
N ASN A 265 -2.63 -29.48 -9.26
CA ASN A 265 -1.39 -28.86 -9.70
C ASN A 265 -0.53 -29.90 -10.43
N ASP A 266 0.06 -29.55 -11.56
CA ASP A 266 0.93 -30.42 -12.35
C ASP A 266 2.32 -29.80 -12.49
N ILE A 267 2.97 -29.57 -11.35
CA ILE A 267 4.26 -28.88 -11.30
C ILE A 267 5.37 -29.90 -11.49
N SER A 268 6.19 -29.70 -12.52
CA SER A 268 7.39 -30.52 -12.76
C SER A 268 8.70 -29.72 -12.63
N ASP A 269 8.67 -28.43 -12.98
CA ASP A 269 9.84 -27.53 -12.88
C ASP A 269 9.76 -26.68 -11.61
N ILE A 270 10.68 -26.93 -10.69
CA ILE A 270 10.82 -26.16 -9.44
C ILE A 270 12.07 -25.28 -9.42
N SER A 271 12.76 -25.09 -10.54
CA SER A 271 13.90 -24.17 -10.67
C SER A 271 13.61 -22.72 -10.20
N PRO A 272 12.38 -22.17 -10.32
CA PRO A 272 12.07 -20.84 -9.80
C PRO A 272 12.24 -20.71 -8.27
N LEU A 273 12.18 -21.82 -7.52
CA LEU A 273 12.30 -21.82 -6.07
C LEU A 273 13.74 -21.66 -5.56
N SER A 274 14.74 -21.82 -6.42
CA SER A 274 16.17 -21.93 -6.07
C SER A 274 16.76 -20.76 -5.28
N ASN A 275 16.13 -19.59 -5.30
CA ASN A 275 16.58 -18.40 -4.58
C ASN A 275 15.68 -18.01 -3.39
N LEU A 276 14.66 -18.80 -3.08
CA LEU A 276 13.73 -18.55 -1.97
C LEU A 276 14.29 -19.05 -0.65
N THR A 277 15.53 -18.63 -0.32
CA THR A 277 16.33 -19.17 0.79
C THR A 277 15.75 -18.90 2.18
N LYS A 278 14.70 -18.09 2.30
CA LYS A 278 13.95 -17.86 3.54
C LYS A 278 12.87 -18.91 3.81
N LEU A 279 12.61 -19.82 2.86
CA LEU A 279 11.61 -20.88 3.04
C LEU A 279 11.93 -21.74 4.26
N GLU A 280 10.95 -21.88 5.13
CA GLU A 280 10.96 -22.76 6.30
C GLU A 280 10.01 -23.95 6.10
N MET A 281 8.99 -23.78 5.26
CA MET A 281 8.00 -24.81 4.93
C MET A 281 7.79 -24.84 3.42
N LEU A 282 7.95 -26.02 2.82
CA LEU A 282 7.65 -26.27 1.42
C LEU A 282 6.86 -27.57 1.26
N HIS A 283 5.66 -27.46 0.70
CA HIS A 283 4.78 -28.59 0.45
C HIS A 283 4.55 -28.75 -1.06
N LEU A 284 5.11 -29.82 -1.63
CA LEU A 284 5.06 -30.15 -3.07
C LEU A 284 4.54 -31.58 -3.29
N PHE A 285 3.84 -32.14 -2.31
CA PHE A 285 3.33 -33.49 -2.35
C PHE A 285 2.39 -33.71 -3.55
N ASN A 286 2.49 -34.87 -4.19
CA ASN A 286 1.64 -35.30 -5.29
C ASN A 286 1.68 -34.35 -6.50
N ASN A 287 2.85 -34.21 -7.11
CA ASN A 287 3.11 -33.41 -8.32
C ASN A 287 3.94 -34.24 -9.33
N GLY A 288 4.39 -33.61 -10.43
CA GLY A 288 5.19 -34.25 -11.49
C GLY A 288 6.71 -34.10 -11.34
N ILE A 289 7.23 -33.82 -10.14
CA ILE A 289 8.63 -33.40 -9.94
C ILE A 289 9.58 -34.60 -10.03
N SER A 290 10.68 -34.45 -10.77
CA SER A 290 11.77 -35.44 -10.80
C SER A 290 13.14 -34.86 -10.44
N ASP A 291 13.36 -33.57 -10.72
CA ASP A 291 14.60 -32.85 -10.42
C ASP A 291 14.37 -31.91 -9.24
N ILE A 292 15.09 -32.15 -8.14
CA ILE A 292 15.05 -31.32 -6.94
C ILE A 292 16.34 -30.52 -6.69
N SER A 293 17.18 -30.34 -7.71
CA SER A 293 18.43 -29.56 -7.63
C SER A 293 18.21 -28.13 -7.10
N ALA A 294 17.05 -27.53 -7.42
CA ALA A 294 16.62 -26.23 -6.93
C ALA A 294 16.54 -26.13 -5.40
N LEU A 295 16.36 -27.26 -4.70
CA LEU A 295 16.24 -27.28 -3.24
C LEU A 295 17.60 -27.20 -2.53
N SER A 296 18.73 -27.36 -3.23
CA SER A 296 20.06 -27.45 -2.62
C SER A 296 20.47 -26.25 -1.78
N SER A 297 19.99 -25.06 -2.13
CA SER A 297 20.25 -23.79 -1.43
C SER A 297 19.27 -23.49 -0.29
N LEU A 298 18.18 -24.26 -0.16
CA LEU A 298 17.07 -23.99 0.77
C LEU A 298 17.32 -24.57 2.16
N THR A 299 18.47 -24.25 2.73
CA THR A 299 18.96 -24.83 4.00
C THR A 299 18.19 -24.38 5.24
N ASN A 300 17.30 -23.39 5.12
CA ASN A 300 16.40 -22.95 6.19
C ASN A 300 15.11 -23.78 6.30
N LEU A 301 14.88 -24.74 5.39
CA LEU A 301 13.72 -25.62 5.44
C LEU A 301 13.68 -26.41 6.75
N LYS A 302 12.52 -26.39 7.40
CA LYS A 302 12.19 -27.15 8.61
C LYS A 302 11.15 -28.23 8.32
N TYR A 303 10.33 -28.02 7.30
CA TYR A 303 9.26 -28.93 6.87
C TYR A 303 9.30 -29.05 5.34
N LEU A 304 9.35 -30.29 4.85
CA LEU A 304 9.46 -30.58 3.43
C LEU A 304 8.67 -31.85 3.09
N TRP A 305 7.71 -31.70 2.19
CA TRP A 305 6.87 -32.81 1.71
C TRP A 305 7.03 -32.94 0.20
N LEU A 306 7.56 -34.09 -0.23
CA LEU A 306 7.89 -34.43 -1.62
C LEU A 306 7.29 -35.76 -2.08
N GLY A 307 6.58 -36.49 -1.22
CA GLY A 307 5.98 -37.78 -1.59
C GLY A 307 5.03 -37.68 -2.78
N TYR A 308 4.79 -38.80 -3.45
CA TYR A 308 3.97 -38.89 -4.67
C TYR A 308 4.50 -38.01 -5.81
N ASN A 309 5.82 -37.98 -5.97
CA ASN A 309 6.51 -37.37 -7.12
C ASN A 309 7.37 -38.43 -7.84
N ASN A 310 8.04 -38.05 -8.92
CA ASN A 310 8.91 -38.92 -9.72
C ASN A 310 10.40 -38.77 -9.36
N ILE A 311 10.72 -38.59 -8.07
CA ILE A 311 12.08 -38.27 -7.60
C ILE A 311 12.86 -39.57 -7.36
N SER A 312 14.04 -39.67 -7.97
CA SER A 312 14.97 -40.79 -7.75
C SER A 312 16.27 -40.38 -7.04
N ASP A 313 16.61 -39.09 -7.05
CA ASP A 313 17.84 -38.55 -6.46
C ASP A 313 17.52 -37.50 -5.39
N TYR A 314 17.84 -37.84 -4.13
CA TYR A 314 17.66 -36.96 -2.98
C TYR A 314 18.97 -36.29 -2.53
N SER A 315 20.08 -36.50 -3.23
CA SER A 315 21.37 -35.89 -2.89
C SER A 315 21.36 -34.36 -2.81
N PRO A 316 20.51 -33.60 -3.55
CA PRO A 316 20.45 -32.15 -3.41
C PRO A 316 20.07 -31.68 -1.99
N ILE A 317 19.40 -32.50 -1.18
CA ILE A 317 18.96 -32.11 0.16
C ILE A 317 19.76 -32.75 1.29
N ASP A 318 20.76 -33.60 0.99
CA ASP A 318 21.53 -34.35 2.00
C ASP A 318 22.15 -33.46 3.08
N GLY A 319 22.57 -32.24 2.71
CA GLY A 319 23.20 -31.29 3.63
C GLY A 319 22.31 -30.79 4.78
N TYR A 320 20.98 -30.93 4.67
CA TYR A 320 20.03 -30.50 5.70
C TYR A 320 18.88 -31.47 5.96
N ARG A 321 18.80 -32.59 5.22
CA ARG A 321 17.71 -33.58 5.31
C ARG A 321 17.44 -34.07 6.72
N GLU A 322 18.50 -34.32 7.50
CA GLU A 322 18.40 -34.83 8.88
C GLU A 322 17.79 -33.82 9.87
N ASN A 323 17.77 -32.52 9.54
CA ASN A 323 17.25 -31.46 10.41
C ASN A 323 15.75 -31.18 10.18
N LEU A 324 15.12 -31.85 9.22
CA LEU A 324 13.70 -31.66 8.90
C LEU A 324 12.83 -32.30 9.99
N LYS A 325 11.90 -31.51 10.55
CA LYS A 325 11.06 -31.89 11.69
C LYS A 325 9.86 -32.76 11.31
N ASN A 326 9.35 -32.60 10.11
CA ASN A 326 8.29 -33.42 9.54
C ASN A 326 8.57 -33.55 8.04
N ASN A 327 8.69 -34.79 7.56
CA ASN A 327 9.00 -35.07 6.18
C ASN A 327 8.21 -36.27 5.66
N ILE A 328 7.69 -36.13 4.45
CA ILE A 328 7.16 -37.24 3.66
C ILE A 328 7.89 -37.16 2.34
N PHE A 329 8.95 -37.97 2.19
CA PHE A 329 9.75 -38.02 0.97
C PHE A 329 9.34 -39.17 0.06
N GLU A 330 8.84 -40.25 0.64
CA GLU A 330 8.56 -41.53 -0.02
C GLU A 330 7.07 -41.82 0.01
N ASP A 331 6.59 -42.58 -0.95
CA ASP A 331 5.22 -43.07 -1.01
C ASP A 331 4.99 -44.04 0.15
N ALA A 332 4.56 -43.51 1.30
CA ALA A 332 3.98 -44.34 2.33
C ALA A 332 2.69 -44.95 1.76
N PHE A 333 2.73 -46.28 1.54
CA PHE A 333 1.61 -47.11 1.10
C PHE A 333 0.43 -47.05 2.07
#